data_AF-A0A1H9TW96-F1
#
_entry.id   AF-A0A1H9TW96-F1
#
_cell.length_a   1.000
_cell.length_b   1.000
_cell.length_c   1.000
_cell.angle_alpha   90.00
_cell.angle_beta   90.00
_cell.angle_gamma   90.00
#
_symmetry.space_group_name_H-M   'P 1'
#
loop_
_entity.id
_entity.type
_entity.pdbx_description
1 polymer ?
#
loop_
_entity_poly.entity_id
_entity_poly.type
_entity_poly.pdbx_seq_one_letter_code
_entity_poly.pdbx_strand_id
1 'polypeptide(L)'
;MRAALLLVRLMAPDERWREQWEADVVGARELGLSPLRVAFGAVRAAVVMPSRGAVVVGPLGIALKHAGTSRGRVVAIAVVSALMLLGGVVLLFA
;
A
#
# COMPACT_ATOMS: atom_id res chain seq x y z
N MET A 1 21.02 11.20 11.77
CA MET A 1 21.44 10.17 10.79
C MET A 1 21.52 8.78 11.40
N ARG A 2 22.49 8.50 12.30
CA ARG A 2 22.68 7.17 12.92
C ARG A 2 21.40 6.60 13.57
N ALA A 3 20.67 7.41 14.33
CA ALA A 3 19.42 7.00 14.96
C ALA A 3 18.32 6.63 13.95
N ALA A 4 18.23 7.34 12.81
CA ALA A 4 17.24 7.05 11.77
C ALA A 4 17.55 5.71 11.06
N LEU A 5 18.82 5.47 10.73
CA LEU A 5 19.26 4.20 10.13
C LEU A 5 19.08 3.01 11.09
N LEU A 6 19.38 3.19 12.39
CA LEU A 6 19.10 2.17 13.40
C LEU A 6 17.61 1.84 13.48
N LEU A 7 16.75 2.86 13.44
CA LEU A 7 15.30 2.67 13.46
C LEU A 7 14.82 1.89 12.24
N VAL A 8 15.32 2.22 11.05
CA VAL A 8 15.02 1.47 9.82
C VAL A 8 15.47 0.01 9.92
N ARG A 9 16.70 -0.25 10.38
CA ARG A 9 17.24 -1.61 10.51
C ARG A 9 16.45 -2.50 11.46
N LEU A 10 15.97 -1.92 12.55
CA LEU A 10 15.21 -2.64 13.58
C LEU A 10 13.75 -2.88 13.18
N MET A 11 13.17 -1.98 12.38
CA MET A 11 11.72 -1.97 12.12
C MET A 11 11.34 -2.41 10.71
N ALA A 12 12.30 -2.50 9.78
CA ALA A 12 12.03 -2.99 8.44
C ALA A 12 11.64 -4.48 8.49
N PRO A 13 10.50 -4.86 7.89
CA PRO A 13 9.99 -6.23 7.97
C PRO A 13 10.81 -7.24 7.17
N ASP A 14 11.49 -6.80 6.12
CA ASP A 14 12.41 -7.61 5.31
C ASP A 14 13.56 -6.76 4.76
N GLU A 15 14.49 -7.42 4.07
CA GLU A 15 15.69 -6.78 3.52
C GLU A 15 15.37 -5.76 2.43
N ARG A 16 14.35 -6.01 1.60
CA ARG A 16 13.97 -5.10 0.51
C ARG A 16 13.38 -3.80 1.08
N TRP A 17 12.52 -3.90 2.07
CA TRP A 17 11.99 -2.74 2.77
C TRP A 17 13.10 -1.97 3.49
N ARG A 18 14.11 -2.67 4.03
CA ARG A 18 15.26 -2.04 4.67
C ARG A 18 16.07 -1.20 3.68
N GLU A 19 16.45 -1.78 2.54
CA GLU A 19 17.21 -1.06 1.49
C GLU A 19 16.47 0.21 1.05
N GLN A 20 15.15 0.09 0.83
CA GLN A 20 14.33 1.20 0.38
C GLN A 20 14.20 2.30 1.44
N TRP A 21 13.99 1.93 2.70
CA TRP A 21 13.90 2.89 3.80
C TRP A 21 15.24 3.55 4.13
N GLU A 22 16.36 2.82 3.99
CA GLU A 22 17.70 3.40 4.16
C GLU A 22 17.96 4.44 3.06
N ALA A 23 17.59 4.17 1.81
CA ALA A 23 17.68 5.12 0.70
C ALA A 23 16.83 6.37 0.97
N ASP A 24 15.60 6.23 1.46
CA ASP A 24 14.72 7.35 1.79
C ASP A 24 15.31 8.23 2.91
N VAL A 25 15.91 7.61 3.93
CA VAL A 25 16.57 8.32 5.05
C VAL A 25 17.83 9.07 4.58
N VAL A 26 18.60 8.48 3.67
CA VAL A 26 19.77 9.13 3.06
C VAL A 26 19.33 10.30 2.21
N GLY A 27 18.38 10.08 1.29
CA GLY A 27 17.83 11.13 0.41
C GLY A 27 17.16 12.26 1.20
N ALA A 28 16.49 11.96 2.31
CA ALA A 28 15.91 12.98 3.19
C ALA A 28 16.97 13.97 3.71
N ARG A 29 18.16 13.48 4.07
CA ARG A 29 19.26 14.35 4.51
C ARG A 29 19.77 15.24 3.38
N GLU A 30 19.91 14.68 2.18
CA GLU A 30 20.38 15.42 1.00
C GLU A 30 19.42 16.54 0.62
N LEU A 31 18.12 16.34 0.84
CA LEU A 31 17.06 17.32 0.61
C LEU A 31 16.85 18.30 1.79
N GLY A 32 17.70 18.26 2.82
CA GLY A 32 17.55 19.12 4.00
C GLY A 32 16.35 18.77 4.90
N LEU A 33 15.71 17.63 4.68
CA LEU A 33 14.62 17.12 5.50
C LEU A 33 15.16 16.36 6.72
N SER A 34 14.30 16.18 7.74
CA SER A 34 14.67 15.43 8.94
C SER A 34 14.64 13.91 8.67
N PRO A 35 15.79 13.21 8.70
CA PRO A 35 15.83 11.77 8.40
C PRO A 35 15.08 10.93 9.45
N LEU A 36 15.04 11.42 10.70
CA LEU A 36 14.29 10.79 11.79
C LEU A 36 12.77 10.83 11.56
N ARG A 37 12.25 11.95 11.04
CA ARG A 37 10.82 12.05 10.72
C ARG A 37 10.43 11.12 9.57
N VAL A 38 11.30 10.98 8.57
CA VAL A 38 11.10 10.04 7.45
C VAL A 38 11.10 8.59 7.94
N ALA A 39 12.12 8.20 8.71
CA ALA A 39 12.19 6.85 9.28
C ALA A 39 10.96 6.52 10.15
N PHE A 40 10.54 7.46 11.01
CA PHE A 40 9.34 7.27 11.83
C PHE A 40 8.05 7.20 10.99
N GLY A 41 7.96 8.01 9.92
CA GLY A 41 6.86 7.97 8.97
C GLY A 41 6.76 6.62 8.26
N ALA A 42 7.89 6.06 7.85
CA ALA A 42 7.97 4.74 7.22
C ALA A 42 7.50 3.62 8.17
N VAL A 43 7.98 3.64 9.42
CA VAL A 43 7.52 2.69 10.45
C VAL A 43 6.02 2.83 10.72
N ARG A 44 5.54 4.07 10.88
CA ARG A 44 4.11 4.33 11.08
C ARG A 44 3.28 3.81 9.89
N ALA A 45 3.75 4.03 8.66
CA ALA A 45 3.07 3.54 7.45
C ALA A 45 3.03 2.01 7.44
N ALA A 46 4.12 1.32 7.77
CA ALA A 46 4.15 -0.14 7.82
C ALA A 46 3.21 -0.73 8.89
N VAL A 47 3.06 -0.05 10.03
CA VAL A 47 2.17 -0.48 11.13
C VAL A 47 0.70 -0.17 10.81
N VAL A 48 0.42 1.02 10.28
CA VAL A 48 -0.95 1.52 10.06
C VAL A 48 -1.54 1.05 8.73
N MET A 49 -0.71 0.79 7.73
CA MET A 49 -1.10 0.20 6.46
C MET A 49 -0.57 -1.23 6.37
N PRO A 50 -1.19 -2.20 7.07
CA PRO A 50 -0.90 -3.58 6.81
C PRO A 50 -1.34 -3.86 5.37
N SER A 51 -0.39 -4.08 4.48
CA SER A 51 -0.61 -4.57 3.13
C SER A 51 -1.13 -6.00 3.20
N ARG A 52 -2.39 -6.17 3.64
CA ARG A 52 -3.13 -7.43 3.58
C ARG A 52 -4.45 -7.23 2.85
N GLY A 53 -4.31 -7.24 1.54
CA GLY A 53 -5.38 -7.51 0.58
C GLY A 53 -5.97 -6.24 0.01
N ALA A 54 -5.91 -6.14 -1.32
CA ALA A 54 -6.71 -5.29 -2.19
C ALA A 54 -7.69 -4.41 -1.43
N VAL A 55 -7.22 -3.27 -0.93
CA VAL A 55 -8.15 -2.24 -0.50
C VAL A 55 -8.74 -1.76 -1.82
N VAL A 56 -10.03 -2.04 -2.03
CA VAL A 56 -10.78 -1.43 -3.12
C VAL A 56 -10.85 0.06 -2.79
N VAL A 57 -9.83 0.80 -3.19
CA VAL A 57 -9.77 2.25 -3.05
C VAL A 57 -10.45 2.82 -4.29
N GLY A 58 -11.69 3.25 -4.11
CA GLY A 58 -12.53 3.85 -5.15
C GLY A 58 -13.97 4.03 -4.68
N PRO A 59 -14.81 4.79 -5.41
CA PRO A 59 -16.19 5.09 -4.99
C PRO A 59 -17.01 3.84 -4.65
N LEU A 60 -16.81 2.75 -5.40
CA LEU A 60 -17.46 1.47 -5.15
C LEU A 60 -17.01 0.82 -3.84
N GLY A 61 -15.71 0.83 -3.52
CA GLY A 61 -15.20 0.30 -2.27
C GLY A 61 -15.71 1.07 -1.04
N ILE A 62 -15.85 2.39 -1.18
CA ILE A 62 -16.43 3.26 -0.14
C ILE A 62 -17.92 2.94 0.06
N ALA A 63 -18.68 2.78 -1.02
CA ALA A 63 -20.10 2.44 -0.96
C ALA A 63 -20.33 1.06 -0.33
N LEU A 64 -19.56 0.04 -0.75
CA LEU A 64 -19.68 -1.31 -0.21
C LEU A 64 -19.33 -1.39 1.28
N LYS A 65 -18.35 -0.57 1.72
CA LYS A 65 -18.00 -0.42 3.14
C LYS A 65 -19.15 0.20 3.95
N HIS A 66 -19.76 1.28 3.46
CA HIS A 66 -20.91 1.90 4.14
C HIS A 66 -22.15 1.00 4.16
N ALA A 67 -22.35 0.19 3.14
CA ALA A 67 -23.44 -0.78 3.07
C ALA A 67 -23.23 -2.01 3.98
N GLY A 68 -22.13 -2.10 4.75
CA GLY A 68 -21.85 -3.24 5.63
C GLY A 68 -21.63 -4.55 4.87
N THR A 69 -21.17 -4.48 3.61
CA THR A 69 -21.09 -5.65 2.74
C THR A 69 -20.01 -6.63 3.21
N SER A 70 -20.35 -7.92 3.30
CA SER A 70 -19.38 -8.94 3.70
C SER A 70 -18.25 -9.09 2.68
N ARG A 71 -17.04 -9.39 3.18
CA ARG A 71 -15.82 -9.48 2.35
C ARG A 71 -15.97 -10.46 1.17
N GLY A 72 -16.63 -11.60 1.38
CA GLY A 72 -16.90 -12.58 0.32
C GLY A 72 -17.78 -12.02 -0.80
N ARG A 73 -18.78 -11.20 -0.46
CA ARG A 73 -19.65 -10.56 -1.45
C ARG A 73 -18.93 -9.45 -2.23
N VAL A 74 -18.04 -8.69 -1.59
CA VAL A 74 -17.17 -7.71 -2.27
C VAL A 74 -16.27 -8.39 -3.30
N VAL A 75 -15.65 -9.51 -2.93
CA VAL A 75 -14.81 -10.29 -3.85
C VAL A 75 -15.62 -10.84 -5.02
N ALA A 76 -16.80 -11.39 -4.77
CA ALA A 76 -17.67 -11.89 -5.83
C ALA A 76 -18.05 -10.79 -6.83
N ILE A 77 -18.43 -9.60 -6.35
CA ILE A 77 -18.73 -8.44 -7.20
C ILE A 77 -17.51 -8.07 -8.04
N ALA A 78 -16.33 -7.95 -7.42
CA ALA A 78 -15.11 -7.60 -8.14
C ALA A 78 -14.76 -8.60 -9.26
N VAL A 79 -14.89 -9.91 -8.98
CA VAL A 79 -14.63 -10.96 -9.98
C VAL A 79 -15.63 -10.89 -11.13
N VAL A 80 -16.92 -10.78 -10.85
CA VAL A 80 -17.96 -10.70 -11.89
C VAL A 80 -17.77 -9.44 -12.75
N SER A 81 -17.50 -8.29 -12.14
CA SER A 81 -17.21 -7.05 -12.87
C SER A 81 -15.98 -7.18 -13.76
N ALA A 82 -14.91 -7.81 -13.27
CA ALA A 82 -13.70 -8.04 -14.05
C ALA A 82 -13.98 -8.96 -15.26
N LEU A 83 -14.76 -10.02 -15.08
CA LEU A 83 -15.15 -10.93 -16.17
C LEU A 83 -16.02 -10.22 -17.22
N MET A 84 -16.98 -9.38 -16.81
CA MET A 84 -17.78 -8.62 -17.77
C MET A 84 -16.93 -7.64 -18.57
N LEU A 85 -15.99 -6.94 -17.93
CA LEU A 85 -15.07 -6.04 -18.62
C LEU A 85 -14.20 -6.81 -19.61
N LEU A 86 -13.66 -7.96 -19.20
CA LEU A 86 -12.85 -8.81 -20.08
C LEU A 86 -13.66 -9.30 -21.29
N GLY A 87 -14.90 -9.74 -21.07
CA GLY A 87 -15.81 -10.14 -22.14
C GLY A 87 -16.12 -8.99 -23.11
N GLY A 88 -16.34 -7.78 -22.58
CA GLY A 88 -16.51 -6.58 -23.40
C GLY A 88 -15.27 -6.24 -24.23
N VAL A 89 -14.08 -6.37 -23.66
CA VAL A 89 -12.81 -6.20 -24.40
C VAL A 89 -12.70 -7.23 -25.53
N VAL A 90 -12.99 -8.51 -25.26
CA VAL A 90 -12.97 -9.55 -26.30
C VAL A 90 -13.94 -9.20 -27.44
N LEU A 91 -15.15 -8.76 -27.13
CA LEU A 91 -16.15 -8.32 -28.13
C LEU A 91 -15.69 -7.13 -28.97
N LEU A 92 -14.84 -6.23 -28.44
CA LEU A 92 -14.32 -5.09 -29.18
C LEU A 92 -13.25 -5.47 -30.21
N PHE A 93 -12.60 -6.62 -30.03
CA PHE A 93 -11.48 -7.08 -30.86
C PHE A 93 -11.77 -8.38 -31.62
N ALA A 94 -12.99 -8.92 -31.50
CA ALA A 94 -13.47 -10.08 -32.26
C ALA A 94 -14.22 -9.63 -33.52
#